data_AF-A0A2E3QLP6-F1
#
_entry.id   AF-A0A2E3QLP6-F1
#
_cell.length_a   1.000
_cell.length_b   1.000
_cell.length_c   1.000
_cell.angle_alpha   90.00
_cell.angle_beta   90.00
_cell.angle_gamma   90.00
#
_symmetry.space_group_name_H-M   'P 1'
#
loop_
_entity.id
_entity.type
_entity.pdbx_description
1 polymer ?
#
loop_
_entity_poly.entity_id
_entity_poly.type
_entity_poly.pdbx_seq_one_letter_code
_entity_poly.pdbx_strand_id
1 'polypeptide(L)'
;MRDSALLAAGVVLLISQPQNLFAQCLLGTFLGIIFYLFHEWAHLLGALLSKSVVTYPKKVLSPFIFSFNSQANSMLQFVCMTLGGFFATALLLAAYLIWLPDNVWGSVALYISFFLTSLTVFFELPIAIWTLITRQVVPVEIPFISHNPLFEKFMGVLANLKQK
;
A
#
# COMPACT_ATOMS: atom_id res chain seq x y z
N MET A 1 7.23 2.13 14.65
CA MET A 1 7.52 0.94 15.49
C MET A 1 7.08 -0.35 14.82
N ARG A 2 5.82 -0.51 14.37
CA ARG A 2 5.36 -1.73 13.67
C ARG A 2 6.22 -2.09 12.45
N ASP A 3 6.37 -1.18 11.50
CA ASP A 3 7.07 -1.46 10.23
C ASP A 3 8.53 -1.83 10.46
N SER A 4 9.20 -1.13 11.38
CA SER A 4 10.56 -1.45 11.81
C SER A 4 10.67 -2.84 12.43
N ALA A 5 9.68 -3.27 13.21
CA ALA A 5 9.64 -4.61 13.80
C ALA A 5 9.41 -5.70 12.74
N LEU A 6 8.52 -5.46 11.78
CA LEU A 6 8.26 -6.38 10.66
C LEU A 6 9.50 -6.52 9.77
N LEU A 7 10.18 -5.40 9.47
CA LEU A 7 11.43 -5.39 8.73
C LEU A 7 12.53 -6.14 9.49
N ALA A 8 12.70 -5.87 10.79
CA ALA A 8 13.67 -6.55 11.62
C ALA A 8 13.42 -8.06 11.68
N ALA A 9 12.16 -8.49 11.84
CA ALA A 9 11.80 -9.91 11.83
C ALA A 9 12.13 -10.58 10.49
N GLY A 10 11.82 -9.92 9.36
CA GLY A 10 12.17 -10.41 8.03
C GLY A 10 13.69 -10.52 7.83
N VAL A 11 14.46 -9.52 8.25
CA VAL A 11 15.93 -9.52 8.17
C VAL A 11 16.53 -10.62 9.04
N VAL A 12 16.05 -10.81 10.26
CA VAL A 12 16.52 -11.89 11.15
C VAL A 12 16.28 -13.26 10.49
N LEU A 13 15.08 -13.48 9.94
CA LEU A 13 14.78 -14.73 9.23
C LEU A 13 15.65 -14.90 7.99
N LEU A 14 15.88 -13.83 7.23
CA LEU A 14 16.72 -13.83 6.03
C LEU A 14 18.17 -14.18 6.37
N ILE A 15 18.71 -13.69 7.49
CA ILE A 15 20.07 -14.02 7.95
C ILE A 15 20.12 -15.48 8.44
N SER A 16 19.08 -15.93 9.16
CA SER A 16 19.06 -17.28 9.74
C SER A 16 18.89 -18.40 8.71
N GLN A 17 18.37 -18.10 7.51
CA GLN A 17 18.10 -19.06 6.43
C GLN A 17 17.52 -20.40 6.94
N PRO A 18 16.34 -20.37 7.57
CA PRO A 18 15.81 -21.54 8.26
C PRO A 18 15.47 -22.62 7.25
N GLN A 19 15.83 -23.87 7.57
CA GLN A 19 15.66 -25.00 6.63
C GLN A 19 14.25 -25.58 6.64
N ASN A 20 13.51 -25.44 7.74
CA ASN A 20 12.17 -26.01 7.85
C ASN A 20 11.17 -25.23 6.98
N LEU A 21 10.23 -25.97 6.37
CA LEU A 21 9.26 -25.43 5.42
C LEU A 21 8.45 -24.26 5.99
N PHE A 22 7.97 -24.39 7.23
CA PHE A 22 7.16 -23.36 7.88
C PHE A 22 7.89 -22.02 7.97
N ALA A 23 9.14 -22.05 8.44
CA ALA A 23 9.95 -20.84 8.57
C ALA A 23 10.36 -20.25 7.21
N GLN A 24 10.54 -21.07 6.16
CA GLN A 24 10.72 -20.58 4.80
C GLN A 24 9.47 -19.86 4.28
N CYS A 25 8.28 -20.43 4.46
CA CYS A 25 7.02 -19.76 4.10
C CYS A 25 6.85 -18.46 4.88
N LEU A 26 7.24 -18.45 6.16
CA LEU A 26 7.18 -17.26 7.00
C LEU A 26 8.14 -16.16 6.50
N LEU A 27 9.39 -16.51 6.17
CA LEU A 27 10.35 -15.59 5.56
C LEU A 27 9.81 -14.99 4.26
N GLY A 28 9.32 -15.83 3.34
CA GLY A 28 8.73 -15.36 2.09
C GLY A 28 7.54 -14.41 2.33
N THR A 29 6.71 -14.72 3.32
CA THR A 29 5.60 -13.85 3.73
C THR A 29 6.08 -12.51 4.26
N PHE A 30 7.11 -12.48 5.11
CA PHE A 30 7.70 -11.23 5.59
C PHE A 30 8.28 -10.38 4.47
N LEU A 31 8.94 -11.00 3.48
CA LEU A 31 9.40 -10.27 2.29
C LEU A 31 8.22 -9.70 1.47
N GLY A 32 7.13 -10.46 1.32
CA GLY A 32 5.89 -9.93 0.72
C GLY A 32 5.29 -8.75 1.50
N ILE A 33 5.34 -8.78 2.83
CA ILE A 33 4.93 -7.66 3.68
C ILE A 33 5.87 -6.45 3.50
N ILE A 34 7.18 -6.68 3.44
CA ILE A 34 8.16 -5.62 3.15
C ILE A 34 7.88 -5.00 1.78
N PHE A 35 7.52 -5.81 0.79
CA PHE A 35 7.11 -5.33 -0.54
C PHE A 35 5.91 -4.39 -0.46
N TYR A 36 4.86 -4.80 0.26
CA TYR A 36 3.69 -3.94 0.52
C TYR A 36 4.08 -2.64 1.22
N LEU A 37 4.88 -2.72 2.30
CA LEU A 37 5.31 -1.54 3.04
C LEU A 37 6.12 -0.58 2.17
N PHE A 38 7.04 -1.11 1.34
CA PHE A 38 7.85 -0.27 0.46
C PHE A 38 6.99 0.56 -0.51
N HIS A 39 5.92 -0.05 -1.05
CA HIS A 39 4.92 0.64 -1.87
C HIS A 39 4.20 1.76 -1.10
N GLU A 40 3.67 1.47 0.09
CA GLU A 40 2.98 2.46 0.94
C GLU A 40 3.88 3.62 1.36
N TRP A 41 5.12 3.32 1.75
CA TRP A 41 6.12 4.32 2.12
C TRP A 41 6.51 5.20 0.93
N ALA A 42 6.54 4.66 -0.28
CA ALA A 42 6.82 5.44 -1.48
C ALA A 42 5.65 6.36 -1.86
N HIS A 43 4.40 5.92 -1.67
CA HIS A 43 3.25 6.81 -1.77
C HIS A 43 3.36 7.98 -0.79
N LEU A 44 3.66 7.70 0.48
CA LEU A 44 3.85 8.74 1.49
C LEU A 44 5.00 9.67 1.11
N LEU A 45 6.12 9.14 0.64
CA LEU A 45 7.25 9.95 0.18
C LEU A 45 6.84 10.88 -0.97
N GLY A 46 6.14 10.38 -1.98
CA GLY A 46 5.61 11.19 -3.08
C GLY A 46 4.63 12.28 -2.60
N ALA A 47 3.80 11.96 -1.62
CA ALA A 47 2.90 12.92 -0.99
C ALA A 47 3.68 14.01 -0.23
N LEU A 48 4.71 13.64 0.54
CA LEU A 48 5.53 14.57 1.32
C LEU A 48 6.40 15.47 0.42
N LEU A 49 7.01 14.92 -0.62
CA LEU A 49 7.81 15.69 -1.60
C LEU A 49 6.97 16.73 -2.34
N SER A 50 5.69 16.43 -2.57
CA SER A 50 4.72 17.36 -3.15
C SER A 50 3.99 18.23 -2.12
N LYS A 51 4.38 18.16 -0.84
CA LYS A 51 3.80 18.92 0.27
C LYS A 51 2.29 18.72 0.44
N SER A 52 1.84 17.49 0.25
CA SER A 52 0.43 17.11 0.37
C SER A 52 -0.03 17.09 1.83
N VAL A 53 -1.31 17.41 2.04
CA VAL A 53 -2.00 17.23 3.33
C VAL A 53 -2.37 15.76 3.51
N VAL A 54 -1.82 15.12 4.53
CA VAL A 54 -2.05 13.70 4.85
C VAL A 54 -2.46 13.51 6.30
N THR A 55 -3.21 12.44 6.58
CA THR A 55 -3.60 12.03 7.95
C THR A 55 -2.98 10.69 8.28
N TYR A 56 -2.39 10.57 9.48
CA TYR A 56 -1.79 9.33 9.95
C TYR A 56 -2.77 8.51 10.80
N PRO A 57 -2.69 7.17 10.76
CA PRO A 57 -3.56 6.32 11.54
C PRO A 57 -3.30 6.47 13.04
N LYS A 58 -4.39 6.49 13.82
CA LYS A 58 -4.32 6.50 15.30
C LYS A 58 -4.00 5.11 15.88
N LYS A 59 -4.25 4.04 15.10
CA LYS A 59 -4.06 2.65 15.52
C LYS A 59 -2.81 2.07 14.86
N VAL A 60 -1.99 1.39 15.66
CA VAL A 60 -0.76 0.73 15.19
C VAL A 60 -1.03 -0.35 14.13
N LEU A 61 -2.18 -1.01 14.20
CA LEU A 61 -2.59 -2.10 13.29
C LEU A 61 -3.37 -1.63 12.05
N SER A 62 -3.34 -0.34 11.71
CA SER A 62 -3.94 0.16 10.46
C SER A 62 -3.22 -0.43 9.24
N PRO A 63 -3.89 -1.06 8.26
CA PRO A 63 -3.20 -1.63 7.10
C PRO A 63 -2.36 -0.57 6.38
N PHE A 64 -2.95 0.59 6.10
CA PHE A 64 -2.29 1.73 5.47
C PHE A 64 -1.54 2.60 6.48
N ILE A 65 -0.45 3.23 6.02
CA ILE A 65 0.41 4.09 6.86
C ILE A 65 -0.04 5.55 6.88
N PHE A 66 -0.83 5.98 5.90
CA PHE A 66 -1.40 7.33 5.83
C PHE A 66 -2.71 7.32 5.02
N SER A 67 -3.44 8.42 5.08
CA SER A 67 -4.60 8.71 4.24
C SER A 67 -4.42 10.08 3.56
N PHE A 68 -4.67 10.14 2.26
CA PHE A 68 -4.53 11.35 1.45
C PHE A 68 -5.82 12.16 1.45
N ASN A 69 -5.75 13.46 1.72
CA ASN A 69 -6.93 14.33 1.69
C ASN A 69 -7.21 14.80 0.26
N SER A 70 -8.19 14.21 -0.42
CA SER A 70 -8.51 14.50 -1.82
C SER A 70 -9.10 15.90 -2.02
N GLN A 71 -9.72 16.48 -0.97
CA GLN A 71 -10.34 17.81 -1.03
C GLN A 71 -9.34 18.94 -0.78
N ALA A 72 -8.30 18.68 0.02
CA ALA A 72 -7.28 19.67 0.37
C ALA A 72 -6.06 19.65 -0.56
N ASN A 73 -5.93 18.64 -1.42
CA ASN A 73 -4.78 18.47 -2.31
C ASN A 73 -5.15 18.62 -3.78
N SER A 74 -4.16 19.05 -4.56
CA SER A 74 -4.25 19.22 -6.01
C SER A 74 -4.05 17.91 -6.78
N MET A 75 -4.40 17.94 -8.07
CA MET A 75 -4.15 16.82 -8.98
C MET A 75 -2.65 16.49 -9.11
N LEU A 76 -1.77 17.49 -9.14
CA LEU A 76 -0.32 17.25 -9.21
C LEU A 76 0.18 16.52 -7.97
N GLN A 77 -0.30 16.90 -6.78
CA GLN A 77 0.01 16.23 -5.53
C GLN A 77 -0.46 14.76 -5.52
N PHE A 78 -1.68 14.52 -6.01
CA PHE A 78 -2.19 13.16 -6.19
C PHE A 78 -1.33 12.34 -7.15
N VAL A 79 -0.89 12.91 -8.27
CA VAL A 79 -0.01 12.24 -9.23
C VAL A 79 1.36 11.95 -8.62
N CYS A 80 1.97 12.90 -7.91
CA CYS A 80 3.25 12.68 -7.23
C CYS A 80 3.18 11.55 -6.20
N MET A 81 2.12 11.52 -5.38
CA MET A 81 1.86 10.42 -4.45
C MET A 81 1.70 9.10 -5.22
N THR A 82 0.82 9.06 -6.21
CA THR A 82 0.49 7.86 -6.98
C THR A 82 1.71 7.27 -7.69
N LEU A 83 2.51 8.11 -8.36
CA LEU A 83 3.74 7.69 -9.03
C LEU A 83 4.76 7.10 -8.07
N GLY A 84 4.81 7.56 -6.82
CA GLY A 84 5.65 6.98 -5.77
C GLY A 84 5.39 5.48 -5.59
N GLY A 85 4.13 5.09 -5.39
CA GLY A 85 3.76 3.68 -5.23
C GLY A 85 4.02 2.85 -6.49
N PHE A 86 3.66 3.34 -7.68
CA PHE A 86 3.95 2.65 -8.94
C PHE A 86 5.44 2.42 -9.16
N PHE A 87 6.25 3.45 -8.94
CA PHE A 87 7.70 3.36 -9.12
C PHE A 87 8.31 2.35 -8.15
N ALA A 88 7.91 2.38 -6.88
CA ALA A 88 8.39 1.46 -5.87
C ALA A 88 7.98 0.01 -6.14
N THR A 89 6.73 -0.23 -6.54
CA THR A 89 6.25 -1.56 -6.94
C THR A 89 7.06 -2.09 -8.12
N ALA A 90 7.24 -1.29 -9.17
CA ALA A 90 7.99 -1.72 -10.36
C ALA A 90 9.46 -2.00 -10.03
N LEU A 91 10.12 -1.11 -9.29
CA LEU A 91 11.52 -1.24 -8.90
C LEU A 91 11.74 -2.48 -8.04
N LEU A 92 10.91 -2.68 -7.01
CA LEU A 92 11.08 -3.79 -6.09
C LEU A 92 10.67 -5.13 -6.70
N LEU A 93 9.67 -5.15 -7.59
CA LEU A 93 9.32 -6.37 -8.34
C LEU A 93 10.46 -6.77 -9.28
N ALA A 94 11.07 -5.82 -9.98
CA ALA A 94 12.24 -6.08 -10.81
C ALA A 94 13.41 -6.64 -9.96
N ALA A 95 13.67 -6.03 -8.80
CA ALA A 95 14.65 -6.54 -7.85
C ALA A 95 14.35 -7.98 -7.41
N TYR A 96 13.09 -8.30 -7.11
CA TYR A 96 12.69 -9.64 -6.70
C TYR A 96 12.84 -10.67 -7.82
N LEU A 97 12.49 -10.31 -9.06
CA LEU A 97 12.66 -11.17 -10.22
C LEU A 97 14.13 -11.48 -10.55
N ILE A 98 15.04 -10.56 -10.23
CA ILE A 98 16.47 -10.71 -10.55
C ILE A 98 17.24 -11.40 -9.40
N TRP A 99 16.90 -11.08 -8.15
CA TRP A 99 17.74 -11.45 -7.00
C TRP A 99 17.13 -12.47 -6.05
N LEU A 100 15.83 -12.77 -6.11
CA LEU A 100 15.29 -13.84 -5.27
C LEU A 100 15.81 -15.20 -5.76
N PRO A 101 16.27 -16.07 -4.84
CA PRO A 101 16.67 -17.42 -5.21
C PRO A 101 15.46 -18.27 -5.59
N ASP A 102 15.70 -19.27 -6.43
CA ASP A 102 14.71 -20.29 -6.79
C ASP A 102 14.58 -21.33 -5.67
N ASN A 103 13.91 -20.94 -4.59
CA ASN A 103 13.59 -21.78 -3.44
C ASN A 103 12.23 -21.39 -2.84
N VAL A 104 11.78 -22.10 -1.80
CA VAL A 104 10.42 -21.92 -1.24
C VAL A 104 10.16 -20.48 -0.81
N TRP A 105 11.07 -19.87 -0.03
CA TRP A 105 10.83 -18.52 0.48
C TRP A 105 10.88 -17.48 -0.63
N GLY A 106 11.74 -17.67 -1.64
CA GLY A 106 11.79 -16.85 -2.85
C GLY A 106 10.49 -16.94 -3.66
N SER A 107 9.99 -18.14 -3.92
CA SER A 107 8.71 -18.34 -4.62
C SER A 107 7.54 -17.74 -3.86
N VAL A 108 7.46 -17.94 -2.54
CA VAL A 108 6.39 -17.36 -1.70
C VAL A 108 6.43 -15.83 -1.75
N ALA A 109 7.60 -15.22 -1.58
CA ALA A 109 7.76 -13.77 -1.67
C ALA A 109 7.29 -13.26 -3.05
N LEU A 110 7.73 -13.93 -4.12
CA LEU A 110 7.39 -13.54 -5.48
C LEU A 110 5.90 -13.66 -5.79
N TYR A 111 5.23 -14.73 -5.35
CA TYR A 111 3.78 -14.89 -5.53
C TYR A 111 2.99 -13.82 -4.79
N ILE A 112 3.39 -13.48 -3.57
CA ILE A 112 2.76 -12.37 -2.82
C ILE A 112 3.00 -11.04 -3.53
N SER A 113 4.23 -10.78 -4.00
CA SER A 113 4.55 -9.57 -4.76
C SER A 113 3.78 -9.46 -6.07
N PHE A 114 3.56 -10.55 -6.80
CA PHE A 114 2.71 -10.56 -7.99
C PHE A 114 1.26 -10.27 -7.64
N PHE A 115 0.74 -10.86 -6.57
CA PHE A 115 -0.61 -10.56 -6.10
C PHE A 115 -0.76 -9.08 -5.74
N LEU A 116 0.16 -8.52 -4.95
CA LEU A 116 0.15 -7.09 -4.59
C LEU A 116 0.29 -6.17 -5.81
N THR A 117 1.19 -6.50 -6.74
CA THR A 117 1.33 -5.77 -8.00
C THR A 117 0.04 -5.80 -8.81
N SER A 118 -0.66 -6.95 -8.83
CA SER A 118 -1.94 -7.05 -9.51
C SER A 118 -2.99 -6.14 -8.87
N LEU A 119 -2.99 -5.98 -7.54
CA LEU A 119 -3.87 -5.03 -6.87
C LEU A 119 -3.58 -3.60 -7.32
N THR A 120 -2.31 -3.19 -7.36
CA THR A 120 -1.89 -1.88 -7.86
C THR A 120 -2.31 -1.66 -9.32
N VAL A 121 -2.13 -2.66 -10.19
CA VAL A 121 -2.50 -2.56 -11.61
C VAL A 121 -4.02 -2.55 -11.83
N PHE A 122 -4.78 -3.38 -11.10
CA PHE A 122 -6.22 -3.52 -11.36
C PHE A 122 -7.08 -2.53 -10.57
N PHE A 123 -6.59 -1.99 -9.45
CA PHE A 123 -7.34 -1.04 -8.63
C PHE A 123 -6.79 0.38 -8.70
N GLU A 124 -5.48 0.58 -8.51
CA GLU A 124 -4.91 1.93 -8.45
C GLU A 124 -4.74 2.55 -9.84
N LEU A 125 -4.31 1.77 -10.83
CA LEU A 125 -4.06 2.31 -12.17
C LEU A 125 -5.34 2.87 -12.83
N PRO A 126 -6.51 2.21 -12.75
CA PRO A 126 -7.75 2.81 -13.23
C PRO A 126 -8.10 4.13 -12.53
N ILE A 127 -7.88 4.23 -11.21
CA ILE A 127 -8.13 5.46 -10.44
C ILE A 127 -7.17 6.57 -10.89
N ALA A 128 -5.90 6.23 -11.12
CA ALA A 128 -4.89 7.16 -11.61
C ALA A 128 -5.25 7.67 -13.01
N ILE A 129 -5.59 6.78 -13.94
CA ILE A 129 -6.02 7.12 -15.29
C ILE A 129 -7.28 8.00 -15.26
N TRP A 130 -8.28 7.61 -14.46
CA TRP A 130 -9.50 8.38 -14.30
C TRP A 130 -9.21 9.81 -13.80
N THR A 131 -8.36 9.95 -12.79
CA THR A 131 -7.96 11.25 -12.23
C THR A 131 -7.24 12.11 -13.28
N LEU A 132 -6.38 11.51 -14.10
CA LEU A 132 -5.67 12.21 -15.18
C LEU A 132 -6.62 12.69 -16.29
N ILE A 133 -7.60 11.86 -16.66
CA ILE A 133 -8.60 12.17 -17.69
C ILE A 133 -9.56 13.26 -17.19
N THR A 134 -10.15 13.08 -16.02
CA THR A 134 -11.17 13.97 -15.47
C THR A 134 -10.62 15.23 -14.83
N ARG A 135 -9.31 15.25 -14.51
CA ARG A 135 -8.65 16.30 -13.73
C ARG A 135 -9.27 16.49 -12.35
N GLN A 136 -10.00 15.50 -11.86
CA GLN A 136 -10.64 15.51 -10.54
C GLN A 136 -9.95 14.47 -9.65
N VAL A 137 -9.53 14.89 -8.47
CA VAL A 137 -8.94 13.97 -7.48
C VAL A 137 -10.06 13.11 -6.92
N VAL A 138 -9.99 11.81 -7.18
CA VAL A 138 -10.95 10.84 -6.65
C VAL A 138 -10.83 10.79 -5.11
N PRO A 139 -11.94 10.70 -4.36
CA PRO A 139 -11.89 10.44 -2.93
C PRO A 139 -11.22 9.08 -2.67
N VAL A 140 -9.99 9.13 -2.18
CA VAL A 140 -9.15 7.96 -1.85
C VAL A 140 -8.88 7.86 -0.35
N GLU A 141 -9.55 8.68 0.45
CA GLU A 141 -9.47 8.67 1.90
C GLU A 141 -9.85 7.31 2.47
N ILE A 142 -9.17 6.89 3.52
CA ILE A 142 -9.47 5.62 4.19
C ILE A 142 -10.50 5.88 5.30
N PRO A 143 -11.71 5.30 5.26
CA PRO A 143 -12.83 5.64 6.15
C PRO A 143 -12.56 5.56 7.66
N PHE A 144 -11.56 4.79 8.08
CA PHE A 144 -11.19 4.61 9.50
C PHE A 144 -9.95 5.41 9.92
N ILE A 145 -9.31 6.11 8.99
CA ILE A 145 -8.13 6.94 9.23
C ILE A 145 -8.48 8.42 9.09
N SER A 146 -9.26 8.77 8.06
CA SER A 146 -9.68 10.14 7.78
C SER A 146 -11.13 10.20 7.31
N HIS A 147 -11.64 11.42 7.22
CA HIS A 147 -12.98 11.72 6.74
C HIS A 147 -13.11 11.30 5.27
N ASN A 148 -13.96 10.29 4.97
CA ASN A 148 -14.23 9.86 3.60
C ASN A 148 -15.66 10.29 3.19
N PRO A 149 -15.82 11.22 2.24
CA PRO A 149 -17.14 11.76 1.88
C PRO A 149 -18.06 10.74 1.21
N LEU A 150 -17.51 9.75 0.48
CA LEU A 150 -18.32 8.70 -0.15
C LEU A 150 -18.87 7.73 0.89
N PHE A 151 -18.05 7.35 1.87
CA PHE A 151 -18.45 6.48 2.96
C PHE A 151 -19.55 7.10 3.82
N GLU A 152 -19.43 8.39 4.14
CA GLU A 152 -20.46 9.09 4.91
C GLU A 152 -21.79 9.20 4.18
N LYS A 153 -21.74 9.52 2.88
CA LYS A 153 -22.94 9.54 2.04
C LYS A 153 -23.64 8.17 2.06
N PHE A 154 -22.88 7.09 1.96
CA PHE A 154 -23.41 5.73 2.02
C PHE A 154 -23.99 5.38 3.40
N MET A 155 -23.28 5.69 4.49
CA MET A 155 -23.76 5.47 5.86
C MET A 155 -25.02 6.27 6.18
N GLY A 156 -25.11 7.52 5.70
CA GLY A 156 -26.30 8.35 5.83
C GLY A 156 -27.53 7.75 5.11
N VAL A 157 -27.33 7.18 3.92
CA VAL A 157 -28.40 6.44 3.21
C VAL A 157 -28.86 5.22 4.00
N LEU A 158 -27.93 4.42 4.54
CA LEU A 158 -28.26 3.25 5.36
C LEU A 158 -29.00 3.61 6.66
N ALA A 159 -28.60 4.70 7.31
CA ALA A 159 -29.28 5.18 8.52
C ALA A 159 -30.74 5.59 8.24
N ASN A 160 -30.98 6.28 7.12
CA ASN A 160 -32.33 6.67 6.69
C ASN A 160 -33.21 5.48 6.30
N LEU A 161 -32.62 4.38 5.80
CA LEU A 161 -33.36 3.15 5.49
C LEU A 161 -33.77 2.37 6.74
N LYS A 162 -33.06 2.49 7.85
CA LYS A 162 -33.41 1.84 9.13
C LYS A 162 -34.49 2.59 9.93
N GLN A 163 -34.82 3.83 9.55
CA GLN A 163 -35.84 4.65 10.20
C GLN A 163 -37.22 4.55 9.54
N LYS A 164 -37.35 3.76 8.47
CA LYS A 164 -38.61 3.41 7.81
C LYS A 164 -38.98 1.97 8.13
#